data_AF-H3RIA3-F1
#
_entry.id   AF-H3RIA3-F1
#
_cell.length_a   1.000
_cell.length_b   1.000
_cell.length_c   1.000
_cell.angle_alpha   90.00
_cell.angle_beta   90.00
_cell.angle_gamma   90.00
#
_symmetry.space_group_name_H-M   'P 1'
#
loop_
_entity.id
_entity.type
_entity.pdbx_description
1 polymer ?
#
loop_
_entity_poly.entity_id
_entity_poly.type
_entity_poly.pdbx_seq_one_letter_code
_entity_poly.pdbx_strand_id
1 'polypeptide(L)'
;MIKSMDYLSVITSGLAYLSKCVEARASINLNDINIHSENFYKEFFNLIYGYELNNLNSITKNSTSIDLADENKKLCFQVTCTNTIDKIKNTVDKFINEKLHEKYDTLKVLILTKKKDYNTKDYGKEGIYNFNIKEGVIDYRDVLRHIQNLPTEKQYEVKCFLERELNLKEVENTPKEVKTLMHMIQILSDDEHPSAGNGFAEKPDPENKIYKRFFDHSSIIINKYTRLAPMYGDILQCIRSESDVGLTKQKKMEIYLENQSDNFLIEANNNPIIALEKLKNFYCNKVSLIDNEYDESAIEFFLVDNLLRCTVFPNKEKA
;
A
#
# COMPACT_ATOMS: atom_id res chain seq x y z
N MET A 1 -3.97 10.02 21.25
CA MET A 1 -4.21 8.70 20.63
C MET A 1 -3.53 7.65 21.51
N ILE A 2 -4.13 6.47 21.70
CA ILE A 2 -3.52 5.39 22.49
C ILE A 2 -2.46 4.73 21.60
N LYS A 3 -1.18 4.74 22.00
CA LYS A 3 -0.07 4.24 21.17
C LYS A 3 -0.27 2.81 20.64
N SER A 4 -0.90 1.94 21.43
CA SER A 4 -1.21 0.57 21.01
C SER A 4 -2.19 0.52 19.84
N MET A 5 -3.14 1.46 19.74
CA MET A 5 -4.04 1.56 18.58
C MET A 5 -3.28 1.93 17.32
N ASP A 6 -2.33 2.85 17.42
CA ASP A 6 -1.49 3.27 16.29
C ASP A 6 -0.60 2.12 15.81
N TYR A 7 0.00 1.37 16.74
CA TYR A 7 0.81 0.20 16.40
C TYR A 7 -0.01 -0.89 15.73
N LEU A 8 -1.18 -1.22 16.28
CA LEU A 8 -2.07 -2.23 15.70
C LEU A 8 -2.57 -1.81 14.31
N SER A 9 -2.79 -0.52 14.06
CA SER A 9 -3.15 -0.02 12.73
C SER A 9 -2.03 -0.29 11.71
N VAL A 10 -0.78 0.07 12.03
CA VAL A 10 0.38 -0.18 11.15
C VAL A 10 0.58 -1.67 10.91
N ILE A 11 0.51 -2.48 11.96
CA ILE A 11 0.67 -3.95 11.88
C ILE A 11 -0.43 -4.56 11.00
N THR A 12 -1.68 -4.11 11.17
CA THR A 12 -2.82 -4.59 10.36
C THR A 12 -2.61 -4.27 8.89
N SER A 13 -2.26 -3.03 8.58
CA SER A 13 -1.99 -2.60 7.20
C SER A 13 -0.82 -3.36 6.58
N GLY A 14 0.29 -3.54 7.32
CA GLY A 14 1.46 -4.28 6.83
C GLY A 14 1.18 -5.74 6.51
N LEU A 15 0.52 -6.47 7.42
CA LEU A 15 0.18 -7.88 7.19
C LEU A 15 -0.87 -8.06 6.09
N ALA A 16 -1.86 -7.14 5.99
CA ALA A 16 -2.84 -7.16 4.91
C ALA A 16 -2.18 -6.89 3.54
N TYR A 17 -1.28 -5.91 3.47
CA TYR A 17 -0.49 -5.59 2.28
C TYR A 17 0.32 -6.80 1.82
N LEU A 18 1.10 -7.41 2.72
CA LEU A 18 1.88 -8.61 2.41
C LEU A 18 0.99 -9.73 1.87
N SER A 19 -0.14 -10.00 2.53
CA SER A 19 -1.09 -11.03 2.09
C SER A 19 -1.61 -10.79 0.67
N LYS A 20 -1.89 -9.53 0.32
CA LYS A 20 -2.36 -9.13 -1.02
C LYS A 20 -1.26 -9.22 -2.07
N CYS A 21 -0.04 -8.79 -1.74
CA CYS A 21 1.11 -8.93 -2.63
C CYS A 21 1.39 -10.40 -2.95
N VAL A 22 1.30 -11.28 -1.96
CA VAL A 22 1.45 -12.72 -2.14
C VAL A 22 0.34 -13.28 -3.05
N GLU A 23 -0.92 -12.90 -2.82
CA GLU A 23 -2.06 -13.32 -3.65
C GLU A 23 -1.86 -12.92 -5.13
N ALA A 24 -1.48 -11.66 -5.37
CA ALA A 24 -1.20 -11.15 -6.71
C ALA A 24 -0.04 -11.89 -7.40
N ARG A 25 1.09 -12.08 -6.71
CA ARG A 25 2.25 -12.79 -7.27
C ARG A 25 1.99 -14.27 -7.51
N ALA A 26 1.22 -14.92 -6.64
CA ALA A 26 0.82 -16.31 -6.83
C ALA A 26 -0.04 -16.50 -8.09
N SER A 27 -0.89 -15.53 -8.45
CA SER A 27 -1.73 -15.58 -9.66
C SER A 27 -0.94 -15.60 -10.98
N ILE A 28 0.31 -15.12 -10.95
CA ILE A 28 1.22 -15.07 -12.10
C ILE A 28 2.36 -16.10 -12.00
N ASN A 29 2.24 -17.10 -11.11
CA ASN A 29 3.19 -18.20 -10.90
C ASN A 29 4.62 -17.79 -10.50
N LEU A 30 4.80 -16.65 -9.84
CA LEU A 30 6.10 -16.25 -9.28
C LEU A 30 6.36 -16.98 -7.95
N ASN A 31 6.93 -18.18 -8.03
CA ASN A 31 7.15 -19.08 -6.89
C ASN A 31 8.21 -18.58 -5.88
N ASP A 32 9.07 -17.63 -6.27
CA ASP A 32 10.11 -17.05 -5.39
C ASP A 32 9.51 -16.41 -4.12
N ILE A 33 8.24 -15.97 -4.20
CA ILE A 33 7.53 -15.36 -3.06
C ILE A 33 7.37 -16.31 -1.87
N ASN A 34 7.27 -17.62 -2.10
CA ASN A 34 7.08 -18.60 -1.02
C ASN A 34 8.36 -18.69 -0.17
N ILE A 35 9.53 -18.79 -0.81
CA ILE A 35 10.83 -18.87 -0.13
C ILE A 35 11.10 -17.59 0.68
N HIS A 36 10.82 -16.42 0.09
CA HIS A 36 10.94 -15.15 0.82
C HIS A 36 9.95 -15.07 2.00
N SER A 37 8.73 -15.56 1.82
CA SER A 37 7.72 -15.59 2.87
C SER A 37 8.12 -16.52 4.02
N GLU A 38 8.72 -17.68 3.75
CA GLU A 38 9.22 -18.59 4.79
C GLU A 38 10.24 -17.89 5.70
N ASN A 39 11.23 -17.22 5.12
CA ASN A 39 12.25 -16.51 5.91
C ASN A 39 11.66 -15.36 6.72
N PHE A 40 10.74 -14.60 6.14
CA PHE A 40 10.01 -13.55 6.84
C PHE A 40 9.23 -14.14 8.03
N TYR A 41 8.41 -15.16 7.81
CA TYR A 41 7.55 -15.74 8.85
C TYR A 41 8.35 -16.50 9.92
N LYS A 42 9.53 -17.05 9.59
CA LYS A 42 10.47 -17.59 10.57
C LYS A 42 10.85 -16.53 11.60
N GLU A 43 11.38 -15.38 11.16
CA GLU A 43 11.79 -14.31 12.08
C GLU A 43 10.60 -13.68 12.78
N PHE A 44 9.49 -13.51 12.05
CA PHE A 44 8.27 -12.93 12.59
C PHE A 44 7.65 -13.78 13.70
N PHE A 45 7.56 -15.10 13.50
CA PHE A 45 6.99 -16.01 14.50
C PHE A 45 7.93 -16.21 15.69
N ASN A 46 9.24 -16.18 15.48
CA ASN A 46 10.20 -16.13 16.58
C ASN A 46 9.98 -14.89 17.46
N LEU A 47 9.69 -13.73 16.84
CA LEU A 47 9.40 -12.49 17.56
C LEU A 47 8.08 -12.54 18.35
N ILE A 48 6.97 -12.98 17.74
CA ILE A 48 5.62 -12.86 18.34
C ILE A 48 5.22 -14.02 19.25
N TYR A 49 5.86 -15.19 19.09
CA TYR A 49 5.57 -16.38 19.89
C TYR A 49 6.76 -16.83 20.76
N GLY A 50 7.94 -16.22 20.59
CA GLY A 50 9.16 -16.69 21.25
C GLY A 50 9.53 -18.11 20.81
N TYR A 51 9.34 -18.42 19.53
CA TYR A 51 9.81 -19.68 18.93
C TYR A 51 11.27 -19.58 18.51
N GLU A 52 11.85 -20.72 18.21
CA GLU A 52 13.19 -20.89 17.63
C GLU A 52 13.08 -21.61 16.28
N LEU A 53 12.20 -21.10 15.42
CA LEU A 53 11.96 -21.65 14.09
C LEU A 53 13.21 -21.50 13.22
N ASN A 54 13.54 -22.59 12.52
CA ASN A 54 14.56 -22.66 11.49
C ASN A 54 13.92 -23.05 10.15
N ASN A 55 14.44 -22.52 9.05
CA ASN A 55 14.01 -22.91 7.71
C ASN A 55 14.67 -24.25 7.32
N LEU A 56 13.86 -25.26 7.06
CA LEU A 56 14.31 -26.61 6.72
C LEU A 56 14.90 -26.70 5.31
N ASN A 57 14.51 -25.81 4.39
CA ASN A 57 15.12 -25.69 3.06
C ASN A 57 16.61 -25.29 3.13
N SER A 58 17.05 -24.66 4.22
CA SER A 58 18.47 -24.33 4.44
C SER A 58 19.33 -25.49 4.95
N ILE A 59 18.69 -26.56 5.45
CA ILE A 59 19.34 -27.69 6.13
C ILE A 59 19.29 -28.96 5.27
N THR A 60 18.19 -29.19 4.55
CA THR A 60 17.98 -30.38 3.71
C THR A 60 17.33 -30.00 2.38
N LYS A 61 18.05 -30.20 1.27
CA LYS A 61 17.65 -29.79 -0.10
C LYS A 61 16.44 -30.55 -0.70
N ASN A 62 15.83 -31.49 0.01
CA ASN A 62 14.82 -32.40 -0.55
C ASN A 62 13.53 -32.41 0.27
N SER A 63 12.47 -31.86 -0.34
CA SER A 63 11.07 -32.26 -0.25
C SER A 63 10.52 -32.68 1.12
N THR A 64 10.69 -31.86 2.16
CA THR A 64 9.89 -32.04 3.38
C THR A 64 8.52 -31.39 3.20
N SER A 65 7.48 -32.02 3.74
CA SER A 65 6.11 -31.48 3.80
C SER A 65 5.93 -30.30 4.77
N ILE A 66 7.04 -29.75 5.26
CA ILE A 66 7.12 -28.68 6.25
C ILE A 66 8.30 -27.78 5.86
N ASP A 67 8.15 -26.48 6.13
CA ASP A 67 9.11 -25.46 5.72
C ASP A 67 9.85 -24.88 6.91
N LEU A 68 9.17 -24.68 8.05
CA LEU A 68 9.76 -24.15 9.28
C LEU A 68 9.58 -25.13 10.44
N ALA A 69 10.59 -25.25 11.30
CA ALA A 69 10.48 -26.07 12.50
C ALA A 69 11.27 -25.53 13.69
N ASP A 70 10.70 -25.74 14.87
CA ASP A 70 11.30 -25.52 16.18
C ASP A 70 11.42 -26.90 16.84
N GLU A 71 12.64 -27.42 16.92
CA GLU A 71 12.90 -28.75 17.45
C GLU A 71 12.69 -28.82 18.97
N ASN A 72 12.96 -27.72 19.68
CA ASN A 72 12.83 -27.63 21.13
C ASN A 72 11.35 -27.67 21.54
N LYS A 73 10.49 -26.96 20.81
CA LYS A 73 9.04 -26.97 21.02
C LYS A 73 8.32 -28.09 20.26
N LYS A 74 9.05 -28.91 19.48
CA LYS A 74 8.49 -29.97 18.63
C LYS A 74 7.32 -29.49 17.77
N LEU A 75 7.48 -28.30 17.18
CA LEU A 75 6.47 -27.60 16.40
C LEU A 75 7.00 -27.36 14.99
N CYS A 76 6.15 -27.55 13.98
CA CYS A 76 6.49 -27.28 12.59
C CYS A 76 5.36 -26.56 11.85
N PHE A 77 5.74 -25.85 10.80
CA PHE A 77 4.84 -25.13 9.91
C PHE A 77 5.07 -25.54 8.46
N GLN A 78 3.98 -25.82 7.76
CA GLN A 78 3.92 -25.65 6.30
C GLN A 78 3.45 -24.23 6.00
N VAL A 79 4.17 -23.51 5.16
CA VAL A 79 3.85 -22.19 4.64
C VAL A 79 3.35 -22.33 3.19
N THR A 80 2.18 -21.79 2.86
CA THR A 80 1.62 -21.93 1.51
C THR A 80 0.67 -20.82 1.10
N CYS A 81 0.60 -20.53 -0.19
CA CYS A 81 -0.43 -19.67 -0.79
C CYS A 81 -1.76 -20.40 -1.03
N THR A 82 -1.74 -21.73 -1.15
CA THR A 82 -2.89 -22.53 -1.55
C THR A 82 -3.78 -22.85 -0.36
N ASN A 83 -5.00 -22.30 -0.36
CA ASN A 83 -5.95 -22.40 0.74
C ASN A 83 -7.01 -23.52 0.56
N THR A 84 -6.77 -24.52 -0.28
CA THR A 84 -7.73 -25.62 -0.51
C THR A 84 -7.62 -26.70 0.57
N ILE A 85 -8.75 -27.36 0.88
CA ILE A 85 -8.75 -28.49 1.82
C ILE A 85 -7.87 -29.64 1.32
N ASP A 86 -7.82 -29.88 0.01
CA ASP A 86 -6.98 -30.93 -0.57
C ASP A 86 -5.49 -30.66 -0.36
N LYS A 87 -5.06 -29.39 -0.44
CA LYS A 87 -3.68 -29.02 -0.10
C LYS A 87 -3.37 -29.34 1.37
N ILE A 88 -4.28 -29.00 2.28
CA ILE A 88 -4.10 -29.25 3.72
C ILE A 88 -4.03 -30.76 3.99
N LYS A 89 -4.95 -31.55 3.43
CA LYS A 89 -4.95 -33.02 3.55
C LYS A 89 -3.66 -33.63 3.02
N ASN A 90 -3.23 -33.22 1.83
CA ASN A 90 -1.97 -33.68 1.24
C ASN A 90 -0.76 -33.34 2.12
N THR A 91 -0.74 -32.18 2.77
CA THR A 91 0.32 -31.83 3.74
C THR A 91 0.29 -32.76 4.95
N VAL A 92 -0.88 -33.05 5.52
CA VAL A 92 -1.02 -33.99 6.65
C VAL A 92 -0.62 -35.42 6.26
N ASP A 93 -1.02 -35.89 5.08
CA ASP A 93 -0.65 -37.21 4.58
C ASP A 93 0.87 -37.34 4.44
N LYS A 94 1.53 -36.34 3.86
CA LYS A 94 2.99 -36.34 3.76
C LYS A 94 3.66 -36.28 5.13
N PHE A 95 3.15 -35.45 6.05
CA PHE A 95 3.66 -35.36 7.42
C PHE A 95 3.60 -36.72 8.14
N ILE A 96 2.55 -37.51 7.91
CA ILE A 96 2.40 -38.87 8.43
C ILE A 96 3.34 -39.84 7.71
N ASN A 97 3.35 -39.85 6.37
CA ASN A 97 4.10 -40.79 5.55
C ASN A 97 5.62 -40.62 5.70
N GLU A 98 6.09 -39.38 5.88
CA GLU A 98 7.49 -39.02 6.16
C GLU A 98 7.87 -39.22 7.64
N LYS A 99 6.94 -39.72 8.47
CA LYS A 99 7.13 -39.95 9.93
C LYS A 99 7.52 -38.71 10.73
N LEU A 100 7.19 -37.52 10.23
CA LEU A 100 7.54 -36.27 10.90
C LEU A 100 6.78 -36.08 12.22
N HIS A 101 5.61 -36.70 12.36
CA HIS A 101 4.84 -36.78 13.60
C HIS A 101 5.57 -37.49 14.76
N GLU A 102 6.61 -38.29 14.49
CA GLU A 102 7.46 -38.89 15.53
C GLU A 102 8.43 -37.86 16.14
N LYS A 103 8.76 -36.80 15.39
CA LYS A 103 9.67 -35.73 15.79
C LYS A 103 8.93 -34.48 16.29
N TYR A 104 7.84 -34.12 15.61
CA TYR A 104 7.06 -32.91 15.90
C TYR A 104 5.66 -33.28 16.38
N ASP A 105 5.30 -32.81 17.56
CA ASP A 105 3.99 -33.05 18.17
C ASP A 105 2.91 -32.17 17.50
N THR A 106 3.30 -31.00 17.02
CA THR A 106 2.38 -30.02 16.43
C THR A 106 2.77 -29.66 14.99
N LEU A 107 1.82 -29.85 14.07
CA LEU A 107 1.85 -29.29 12.74
C LEU A 107 0.91 -28.06 12.69
N LYS A 108 1.36 -27.00 12.03
CA LYS A 108 0.53 -25.85 11.64
C LYS A 108 0.64 -25.64 10.13
N VAL A 109 -0.43 -25.16 9.52
CA VAL A 109 -0.46 -24.74 8.12
C VAL A 109 -0.71 -23.24 8.08
N LEU A 110 0.30 -22.48 7.72
CA LEU A 110 0.21 -21.04 7.50
C LEU A 110 -0.22 -20.78 6.06
N ILE A 111 -1.42 -20.25 5.91
CA ILE A 111 -1.92 -19.72 4.65
C ILE A 111 -1.47 -18.26 4.53
N LEU A 112 -0.63 -17.96 3.54
CA LEU A 112 -0.11 -16.61 3.29
C LEU A 112 -1.18 -15.64 2.77
N THR A 113 -2.21 -16.19 2.14
CA THR A 113 -3.41 -15.49 1.70
C THR A 113 -4.52 -15.59 2.78
N LYS A 114 -5.77 -15.33 2.41
CA LYS A 114 -6.92 -15.57 3.29
C LYS A 114 -7.26 -17.07 3.33
N LYS A 115 -7.31 -17.67 4.52
CA LYS A 115 -7.83 -19.05 4.67
C LYS A 115 -9.35 -19.10 4.44
N LYS A 116 -9.84 -20.24 3.96
CA LYS A 116 -11.28 -20.50 3.76
C LYS A 116 -11.92 -21.02 5.04
N ASP A 117 -13.25 -20.97 5.08
CA ASP A 117 -14.01 -21.72 6.07
C ASP A 117 -14.11 -23.17 5.60
N TYR A 118 -13.44 -24.07 6.32
CA TYR A 118 -13.39 -25.49 6.00
C TYR A 118 -14.51 -26.23 6.73
N ASN A 119 -15.30 -27.03 6.00
CA ASN A 119 -16.33 -27.88 6.60
C ASN A 119 -15.73 -29.09 7.34
N THR A 120 -14.52 -29.51 6.96
CA THR A 120 -13.79 -30.58 7.62
C THR A 120 -13.22 -30.08 8.95
N LYS A 121 -13.51 -30.78 10.04
CA LYS A 121 -13.04 -30.40 11.39
C LYS A 121 -11.63 -30.92 11.66
N ASP A 122 -11.38 -32.17 11.30
CA ASP A 122 -10.14 -32.87 11.53
C ASP A 122 -9.80 -33.80 10.37
N TYR A 123 -8.52 -34.14 10.25
CA TYR A 123 -8.03 -35.05 9.23
C TYR A 123 -6.73 -35.73 9.70
N GLY A 124 -6.55 -36.99 9.36
CA GLY A 124 -5.35 -37.73 9.69
C GLY A 124 -5.55 -39.23 9.63
N LYS A 125 -4.71 -39.96 10.36
CA LYS A 125 -4.73 -41.42 10.42
C LYS A 125 -4.87 -41.87 11.87
N GLU A 126 -5.93 -42.62 12.14
CA GLU A 126 -6.27 -43.11 13.48
C GLU A 126 -5.10 -43.86 14.12
N GLY A 127 -4.87 -43.59 15.41
CA GLY A 127 -3.76 -44.14 16.17
C GLY A 127 -2.37 -43.61 15.80
N ILE A 128 -2.27 -42.70 14.82
CA ILE A 128 -0.99 -42.13 14.37
C ILE A 128 -0.95 -40.63 14.59
N TYR A 129 -1.83 -39.88 13.91
CA TYR A 129 -1.87 -38.43 14.01
C TYR A 129 -3.24 -37.90 13.57
N ASN A 130 -3.80 -36.95 14.32
CA ASN A 130 -5.04 -36.27 13.95
C ASN A 130 -4.83 -34.75 13.95
N PHE A 131 -4.96 -34.14 12.78
CA PHE A 131 -4.79 -32.71 12.59
C PHE A 131 -6.13 -31.98 12.77
N ASN A 132 -6.23 -31.13 13.80
CA ASN A 132 -7.37 -30.23 13.98
C ASN A 132 -7.26 -29.06 12.99
N ILE A 133 -8.17 -28.97 12.02
CA ILE A 133 -8.10 -27.97 10.96
C ILE A 133 -8.35 -26.55 11.50
N LYS A 134 -9.25 -26.40 12.47
CA LYS A 134 -9.59 -25.08 13.02
C LYS A 134 -8.41 -24.45 13.75
N GLU A 135 -7.69 -25.25 14.53
CA GLU A 135 -6.54 -24.80 15.31
C GLU A 135 -5.23 -24.87 14.52
N GLY A 136 -5.13 -25.82 13.61
CA GLY A 136 -3.94 -26.12 12.82
C GLY A 136 -3.73 -25.19 11.64
N VAL A 137 -4.81 -24.68 11.03
CA VAL A 137 -4.72 -23.78 9.87
C VAL A 137 -4.85 -22.33 10.31
N ILE A 138 -3.80 -21.54 10.09
CA ILE A 138 -3.74 -20.13 10.46
C ILE A 138 -3.51 -19.24 9.24
N ASP A 139 -4.00 -18.01 9.29
CA ASP A 139 -3.66 -16.94 8.36
C ASP A 139 -3.29 -15.65 9.10
N TYR A 140 -3.05 -14.57 8.35
CA TYR A 140 -2.67 -13.28 8.92
C TYR A 140 -3.70 -12.72 9.93
N ARG A 141 -4.98 -13.08 9.84
CA ARG A 141 -6.04 -12.62 10.77
C ARG A 141 -5.95 -13.35 12.10
N ASP A 142 -5.55 -14.63 12.09
CA ASP A 142 -5.23 -15.36 13.32
C ASP A 142 -4.01 -14.76 14.02
N VAL A 143 -2.99 -14.42 13.24
CA VAL A 143 -1.76 -13.77 13.73
C VAL A 143 -2.06 -12.38 14.31
N LEU A 144 -2.89 -11.57 13.64
CA LEU A 144 -3.32 -10.26 14.15
C LEU A 144 -4.04 -10.35 15.48
N ARG A 145 -4.95 -11.33 15.64
CA ARG A 145 -5.65 -11.57 16.91
C ARG A 145 -4.69 -11.95 18.04
N HIS A 146 -3.63 -12.70 17.74
CA HIS A 146 -2.58 -12.97 18.72
C HIS A 146 -1.85 -11.68 19.11
N ILE A 147 -1.40 -10.89 18.13
CA ILE A 147 -0.65 -9.64 18.36
C ILE A 147 -1.47 -8.62 19.17
N GLN A 148 -2.78 -8.54 18.94
CA GLN A 148 -3.69 -7.67 19.70
C GLN A 148 -3.64 -7.92 21.21
N ASN A 149 -3.36 -9.15 21.63
CA ASN A 149 -3.29 -9.54 23.04
C ASN A 149 -1.87 -9.45 23.63
N LEU A 150 -0.86 -9.06 22.85
CA LEU A 150 0.51 -8.87 23.33
C LEU A 150 0.65 -7.56 24.12
N PRO A 151 1.62 -7.47 25.05
CA PRO A 151 2.00 -6.21 25.69
C PRO A 151 2.33 -5.12 24.67
N THR A 152 2.11 -3.85 25.02
CA THR A 152 2.33 -2.71 24.11
C THR A 152 3.77 -2.62 23.63
N GLU A 153 4.74 -2.99 24.47
CA GLU A 153 6.16 -3.05 24.12
C GLU A 153 6.41 -4.07 23.00
N LYS A 154 5.78 -5.25 23.09
CA LYS A 154 5.87 -6.27 22.04
C LYS A 154 5.17 -5.84 20.76
N GLN A 155 4.00 -5.17 20.87
CA GLN A 155 3.33 -4.60 19.69
C GLN A 155 4.22 -3.57 18.98
N TYR A 156 4.98 -2.77 19.72
CA TYR A 156 5.94 -1.83 19.15
C TYR A 156 7.10 -2.53 18.44
N GLU A 157 7.69 -3.58 19.04
CA GLU A 157 8.73 -4.39 18.39
C GLU A 157 8.24 -4.99 17.06
N VAL A 158 7.01 -5.53 17.06
CA VAL A 158 6.36 -6.08 15.86
C VAL A 158 6.15 -5.01 14.80
N LYS A 159 5.70 -3.81 15.20
CA LYS A 159 5.55 -2.66 14.31
C LYS A 159 6.88 -2.29 13.66
N CYS A 160 7.96 -2.18 14.44
CA CYS A 160 9.28 -1.86 13.92
C CYS A 160 9.85 -2.96 13.00
N PHE A 161 9.61 -4.23 13.32
CA PHE A 161 9.99 -5.35 12.47
C PHE A 161 9.30 -5.26 11.10
N LEU A 162 7.97 -5.06 11.08
CA LEU A 162 7.22 -4.95 9.82
C LEU A 162 7.63 -3.72 9.01
N GLU A 163 7.90 -2.59 9.66
CA GLU A 163 8.41 -1.39 9.00
C GLU A 163 9.73 -1.62 8.26
N ARG A 164 10.62 -2.41 8.86
CA ARG A 164 11.92 -2.78 8.28
C ARG A 164 11.77 -3.79 7.15
N GLU A 165 11.03 -4.87 7.37
CA GLU A 165 10.94 -5.99 6.41
C GLU A 165 10.08 -5.68 5.19
N LEU A 166 8.99 -4.92 5.38
CA LEU A 166 8.04 -4.60 4.30
C LEU A 166 8.32 -3.23 3.68
N ASN A 167 9.43 -2.60 4.09
CA ASN A 167 9.78 -1.24 3.72
C ASN A 167 8.57 -0.27 3.88
N LEU A 168 7.75 -0.45 4.93
CA LEU A 168 6.62 0.47 5.21
C LEU A 168 7.11 1.88 5.59
N LYS A 169 8.43 2.02 5.77
CA LYS A 169 9.17 3.29 5.83
C LYS A 169 9.64 3.79 4.46
N GLU A 170 9.12 3.30 3.33
CA GLU A 170 9.25 3.92 1.99
C GLU A 170 8.53 5.26 1.87
N VAL A 171 8.44 5.99 2.97
CA VAL A 171 8.23 7.43 2.96
C VAL A 171 9.55 8.17 3.27
N GLU A 172 10.67 7.52 3.59
CA GLU A 172 11.94 8.21 3.89
C GLU A 172 12.91 8.35 2.67
N ASN A 173 13.07 7.34 1.80
CA ASN A 173 14.00 7.40 0.64
C ASN A 173 13.39 7.88 -0.69
N THR A 174 12.09 8.11 -0.71
CA THR A 174 11.42 8.69 -1.88
C THR A 174 11.95 10.11 -2.09
N PRO A 175 12.40 10.50 -3.30
CA PRO A 175 12.86 11.86 -3.53
C PRO A 175 11.81 12.88 -3.07
N LYS A 176 12.27 14.01 -2.53
CA LYS A 176 11.43 15.04 -1.92
C LYS A 176 10.32 15.53 -2.87
N GLU A 177 10.65 15.59 -4.16
CA GLU A 177 9.77 15.93 -5.26
C GLU A 177 8.63 14.92 -5.40
N VAL A 178 8.96 13.63 -5.35
CA VAL A 178 8.02 12.52 -5.47
C VAL A 178 7.06 12.49 -4.28
N LYS A 179 7.57 12.62 -3.04
CA LYS A 179 6.73 12.71 -1.83
C LYS A 179 5.74 13.87 -1.92
N THR A 180 6.23 15.02 -2.36
CA THR A 180 5.41 16.23 -2.49
C THR A 180 4.27 16.05 -3.50
N LEU A 181 4.56 15.45 -4.66
CA LEU A 181 3.53 15.17 -5.67
C LEU A 181 2.52 14.10 -5.20
N MET A 182 2.95 13.10 -4.43
CA MET A 182 2.05 12.13 -3.80
C MET A 182 1.13 12.80 -2.77
N HIS A 183 1.67 13.67 -1.91
CA HIS A 183 0.87 14.44 -0.95
C HIS A 183 -0.14 15.36 -1.65
N MET A 184 0.23 15.97 -2.78
CA MET A 184 -0.70 16.75 -3.61
C MET A 184 -1.90 15.90 -4.07
N ILE A 185 -1.64 14.71 -4.61
CA ILE A 185 -2.72 13.79 -5.04
C ILE A 185 -3.55 13.33 -3.83
N GLN A 186 -2.92 13.04 -2.69
CA GLN A 186 -3.62 12.67 -1.47
C GLN A 186 -4.58 13.77 -1.00
N ILE A 187 -4.11 15.02 -0.88
CA ILE A 187 -4.93 16.18 -0.48
C ILE A 187 -6.12 16.36 -1.42
N LEU A 188 -5.90 16.23 -2.72
CA LEU A 188 -6.95 16.43 -3.72
C LEU A 188 -7.93 15.26 -3.83
N SER A 189 -7.56 14.09 -3.30
CA SER A 189 -8.32 12.85 -3.41
C SER A 189 -9.04 12.46 -2.12
N ASP A 190 -9.03 13.30 -1.08
CA ASP A 190 -9.74 13.03 0.16
C ASP A 190 -11.28 13.11 -0.03
N ASP A 191 -11.99 12.08 0.47
CA ASP A 191 -13.40 11.80 0.17
C ASP A 191 -14.40 12.62 1.02
N GLU A 192 -13.93 13.40 2.00
CA GLU A 192 -14.79 14.26 2.84
C GLU A 192 -15.20 15.60 2.18
N HIS A 193 -14.88 15.83 0.89
CA HIS A 193 -15.16 17.10 0.24
C HIS A 193 -16.61 17.20 -0.30
N PRO A 194 -17.43 18.17 0.17
CA PRO A 194 -18.86 18.28 -0.12
C PRO A 194 -19.22 18.75 -1.54
N SER A 195 -18.25 18.80 -2.45
CA SER A 195 -18.40 19.36 -3.80
C SER A 195 -18.28 18.27 -4.87
N ALA A 196 -19.19 17.28 -4.84
CA ALA A 196 -19.36 16.32 -5.92
C ALA A 196 -20.75 16.49 -6.53
N GLY A 197 -20.84 16.90 -7.80
CA GLY A 197 -22.12 16.79 -8.48
C GLY A 197 -22.35 17.43 -9.84
N ASN A 198 -21.63 18.48 -10.28
CA ASN A 198 -21.98 19.18 -11.53
C ASN A 198 -20.76 19.78 -12.26
N GLY A 199 -19.74 18.98 -12.57
CA GLY A 199 -18.63 19.42 -13.43
C GLY A 199 -18.83 18.96 -14.87
N PHE A 200 -18.99 19.88 -15.82
CA PHE A 200 -18.90 19.58 -17.25
C PHE A 200 -17.42 19.48 -17.63
N ALA A 201 -16.96 18.28 -18.00
CA ALA A 201 -15.63 18.09 -18.54
C ALA A 201 -15.60 18.55 -20.01
N GLU A 202 -15.33 19.83 -20.26
CA GLU A 202 -14.90 20.25 -21.59
C GLU A 202 -13.54 19.63 -21.92
N LYS A 203 -13.29 19.38 -23.21
CA LYS A 203 -11.96 18.95 -23.64
C LYS A 203 -10.96 20.09 -23.37
N PRO A 204 -9.77 19.79 -22.82
CA PRO A 204 -8.74 20.81 -22.60
C PRO A 204 -8.41 21.59 -23.89
N ASP A 205 -8.49 22.92 -23.82
CA ASP A 205 -8.10 23.85 -24.90
C ASP A 205 -7.04 24.84 -24.38
N PRO A 206 -5.79 24.38 -24.20
CA PRO A 206 -4.70 25.23 -23.75
C PRO A 206 -4.41 26.39 -24.71
N GLU A 207 -4.75 26.24 -25.99
CA GLU A 207 -4.48 27.26 -26.99
C GLU A 207 -5.36 28.49 -26.77
N ASN A 208 -6.67 28.29 -26.60
CA ASN A 208 -7.60 29.36 -26.25
C ASN A 208 -7.32 29.92 -24.85
N LYS A 209 -6.97 29.06 -23.90
CA LYS A 209 -6.76 29.49 -22.53
C LYS A 209 -5.48 30.30 -22.31
N ILE A 210 -4.33 29.75 -22.72
CA ILE A 210 -3.04 30.37 -22.44
C ILE A 210 -2.76 31.49 -23.42
N TYR A 211 -2.97 31.25 -24.72
CA TYR A 211 -2.59 32.21 -25.76
C TYR A 211 -3.68 33.20 -26.14
N LYS A 212 -4.93 33.03 -25.67
CA LYS A 212 -6.00 34.05 -25.87
C LYS A 212 -6.47 34.65 -24.55
N ARG A 213 -7.02 33.85 -23.62
CA ARG A 213 -7.56 34.37 -22.35
C ARG A 213 -6.49 34.98 -21.45
N PHE A 214 -5.33 34.32 -21.34
CA PHE A 214 -4.21 34.77 -20.50
C PHE A 214 -3.03 35.28 -21.33
N PHE A 215 -3.30 35.85 -22.51
CA PHE A 215 -2.30 36.28 -23.48
C PHE A 215 -1.15 37.10 -22.86
N ASP A 216 -1.49 38.13 -22.07
CA ASP A 216 -0.52 39.03 -21.42
C ASP A 216 0.43 38.32 -20.43
N HIS A 217 0.06 37.11 -19.98
CA HIS A 217 0.82 36.31 -19.03
C HIS A 217 1.34 35.00 -19.62
N SER A 218 1.05 34.74 -20.90
CA SER A 218 1.37 33.48 -21.59
C SER A 218 2.86 33.15 -21.52
N SER A 219 3.73 34.12 -21.78
CA SER A 219 5.19 33.95 -21.73
C SER A 219 5.68 33.52 -20.34
N ILE A 220 5.12 34.10 -19.28
CA ILE A 220 5.47 33.78 -17.89
C ILE A 220 5.00 32.35 -17.54
N ILE A 221 3.78 32.00 -17.90
CA ILE A 221 3.20 30.67 -17.63
C ILE A 221 3.99 29.58 -18.37
N ILE A 222 4.29 29.78 -19.65
CA ILE A 222 5.07 28.84 -20.46
C ILE A 222 6.49 28.72 -19.90
N ASN A 223 7.14 29.84 -19.53
CA ASN A 223 8.48 29.78 -18.94
C ASN A 223 8.51 28.97 -17.64
N LYS A 224 7.52 29.15 -16.75
CA LYS A 224 7.38 28.35 -15.53
C LYS A 224 7.27 26.86 -15.85
N TYR A 225 6.43 26.49 -16.82
CA TYR A 225 6.29 25.10 -17.25
C TYR A 225 7.59 24.54 -17.83
N THR A 226 8.17 25.21 -18.83
CA THR A 226 9.37 24.74 -19.54
C THR A 226 10.57 24.57 -18.60
N ARG A 227 10.70 25.42 -17.57
CA ARG A 227 11.77 25.31 -16.58
C ARG A 227 11.61 24.09 -15.66
N LEU A 228 10.38 23.76 -15.29
CA LEU A 228 10.09 22.71 -14.29
C LEU A 228 9.82 21.34 -14.93
N ALA A 229 9.28 21.29 -16.15
CA ALA A 229 8.92 20.05 -16.83
C ALA A 229 10.05 19.00 -16.93
N PRO A 230 11.33 19.37 -17.20
CA PRO A 230 12.42 18.39 -17.25
C PRO A 230 12.72 17.72 -15.90
N MET A 231 12.36 18.36 -14.77
CA MET A 231 12.63 17.85 -13.43
C MET A 231 11.47 17.00 -12.90
N TYR A 232 10.23 17.39 -13.21
CA TYR A 232 9.03 16.85 -12.54
C TYR A 232 8.04 16.16 -13.48
N GLY A 233 8.16 16.35 -14.80
CA GLY A 233 7.19 15.88 -15.78
C GLY A 233 7.04 14.36 -15.80
N ASP A 234 8.16 13.65 -15.96
CA ASP A 234 8.17 12.18 -15.98
C ASP A 234 7.76 11.60 -14.63
N ILE A 235 8.20 12.22 -13.53
CA ILE A 235 7.82 11.81 -12.17
C ILE A 235 6.29 11.88 -11.99
N LEU A 236 5.68 13.02 -12.33
CA LEU A 236 4.24 13.22 -12.20
C LEU A 236 3.46 12.25 -13.10
N GLN A 237 3.96 11.94 -14.30
CA GLN A 237 3.38 10.96 -15.21
C GLN A 237 3.39 9.55 -14.59
N CYS A 238 4.53 9.12 -14.03
CA CYS A 238 4.68 7.82 -13.36
C CYS A 238 3.70 7.69 -12.19
N ILE A 239 3.65 8.68 -11.29
CA ILE A 239 2.75 8.67 -10.13
C ILE A 239 1.29 8.54 -10.58
N ARG A 240 0.86 9.29 -11.61
CA ARG A 240 -0.50 9.21 -12.14
C ARG A 240 -0.81 7.82 -12.75
N SER A 241 0.16 7.19 -13.41
CA SER A 241 -0.04 5.85 -14.02
C SER A 241 -0.08 4.71 -13.01
N GLU A 242 0.61 4.85 -11.88
CA GLU A 242 0.69 3.84 -10.82
C GLU A 242 -0.37 4.03 -9.73
N SER A 243 -0.96 5.23 -9.63
CA SER A 243 -1.98 5.51 -8.64
C SER A 243 -3.27 4.72 -8.92
N ASP A 244 -3.71 3.89 -7.97
CA ASP A 244 -4.99 3.16 -7.96
C ASP A 244 -6.22 4.09 -7.80
N VAL A 245 -6.08 5.36 -8.17
CA VAL A 245 -7.14 6.38 -8.14
C VAL A 245 -8.12 6.06 -9.26
N GLY A 246 -9.16 5.28 -8.94
CA GLY A 246 -10.20 4.93 -9.92
C GLY A 246 -10.79 6.17 -10.61
N LEU A 247 -11.28 6.01 -11.85
CA LEU A 247 -11.76 7.10 -12.73
C LEU A 247 -12.71 8.10 -12.05
N THR A 248 -13.56 7.62 -11.13
CA THR A 248 -14.48 8.47 -10.37
C THR A 248 -13.75 9.40 -9.39
N LYS A 249 -12.69 8.92 -8.74
CA LYS A 249 -11.90 9.67 -7.77
C LYS A 249 -11.02 10.72 -8.45
N GLN A 250 -10.47 10.38 -9.62
CA GLN A 250 -9.73 11.32 -10.46
C GLN A 250 -10.61 12.50 -10.92
N LYS A 251 -11.83 12.23 -11.39
CA LYS A 251 -12.77 13.30 -11.78
C LYS A 251 -13.16 14.21 -10.63
N LYS A 252 -13.36 13.66 -9.42
CA LYS A 252 -13.64 14.47 -8.23
C LYS A 252 -12.48 15.41 -7.91
N MET A 253 -11.25 14.91 -7.99
CA MET A 253 -10.03 15.71 -7.81
C MET A 253 -9.95 16.86 -8.81
N GLU A 254 -10.19 16.59 -10.10
CA GLU A 254 -10.17 17.61 -11.16
C GLU A 254 -11.21 18.71 -10.89
N ILE A 255 -12.45 18.33 -10.58
CA ILE A 255 -13.53 19.28 -10.25
C ILE A 255 -13.20 20.12 -9.01
N TYR A 256 -12.60 19.50 -7.99
CA TYR A 256 -12.19 20.22 -6.79
C TYR A 256 -11.13 21.27 -7.11
N LEU A 257 -10.10 20.87 -7.84
CA LEU A 257 -9.01 21.77 -8.25
C LEU A 257 -9.52 22.91 -9.13
N GLU A 258 -10.45 22.63 -10.05
CA GLU A 258 -11.12 23.63 -10.86
C GLU A 258 -11.82 24.68 -10.00
N ASN A 259 -12.73 24.25 -9.12
CA ASN A 259 -13.49 25.16 -8.26
C ASN A 259 -12.60 25.99 -7.33
N GLN A 260 -11.60 25.36 -6.70
CA GLN A 260 -10.68 26.08 -5.82
C GLN A 260 -9.86 27.10 -6.60
N SER A 261 -9.32 26.71 -7.75
CA SER A 261 -8.51 27.62 -8.59
C SER A 261 -9.33 28.80 -9.11
N ASP A 262 -10.59 28.60 -9.51
CA ASP A 262 -11.44 29.69 -9.99
C ASP A 262 -11.79 30.69 -8.89
N ASN A 263 -11.99 30.23 -7.64
CA ASN A 263 -12.17 31.14 -6.50
C ASN A 263 -10.97 32.07 -6.34
N PHE A 264 -9.74 31.53 -6.36
CA PHE A 264 -8.53 32.33 -6.28
C PHE A 264 -8.36 33.26 -7.49
N LEU A 265 -8.81 32.85 -8.68
CA LEU A 265 -8.79 33.68 -9.87
C LEU A 265 -9.75 34.86 -9.80
N ILE A 266 -10.96 34.65 -9.27
CA ILE A 266 -11.94 35.71 -9.02
C ILE A 266 -11.38 36.72 -8.01
N GLU A 267 -10.84 36.25 -6.89
CA GLU A 267 -10.20 37.12 -5.89
C GLU A 267 -8.99 37.90 -6.43
N ALA A 268 -8.31 37.35 -7.44
CA ALA A 268 -7.19 37.99 -8.11
C ALA A 268 -7.61 38.91 -9.28
N ASN A 269 -8.90 39.23 -9.41
CA ASN A 269 -9.45 40.04 -10.50
C ASN A 269 -9.08 39.47 -11.89
N ASN A 270 -9.18 38.15 -12.07
CA ASN A 270 -8.78 37.42 -13.28
C ASN A 270 -7.28 37.51 -13.65
N ASN A 271 -6.39 37.93 -12.74
CA ASN A 271 -4.96 37.84 -12.98
C ASN A 271 -4.44 36.41 -12.67
N PRO A 272 -4.02 35.63 -13.69
CA PRO A 272 -3.62 34.24 -13.50
C PRO A 272 -2.32 34.08 -12.71
N ILE A 273 -1.42 35.07 -12.74
CA ILE A 273 -0.15 34.99 -12.02
C ILE A 273 -0.37 35.17 -10.52
N ILE A 274 -1.17 36.17 -10.14
CA ILE A 274 -1.52 36.42 -8.73
C ILE A 274 -2.35 35.25 -8.19
N ALA A 275 -3.30 34.76 -8.98
CA ALA A 275 -4.14 33.62 -8.61
C ALA A 275 -3.32 32.34 -8.41
N LEU A 276 -2.38 32.06 -9.32
CA LEU A 276 -1.51 30.88 -9.23
C LEU A 276 -0.61 30.94 -7.99
N GLU A 277 -0.10 32.11 -7.64
CA GLU A 277 0.72 32.29 -6.44
C GLU A 277 -0.08 32.07 -5.15
N LYS A 278 -1.32 32.59 -5.09
CA LYS A 278 -2.24 32.32 -3.97
C LYS A 278 -2.56 30.83 -3.85
N LEU A 279 -2.86 30.16 -4.99
CA LEU A 279 -3.16 28.74 -5.05
C LEU A 279 -1.94 27.89 -4.62
N LYS A 280 -0.74 28.25 -5.06
CA LYS A 280 0.51 27.62 -4.63
C LYS A 280 0.69 27.73 -3.12
N ASN A 281 0.54 28.93 -2.54
CA ASN A 281 0.68 29.15 -1.11
C ASN A 281 -0.36 28.37 -0.29
N PHE A 282 -1.60 28.27 -0.80
CA PHE A 282 -2.64 27.45 -0.20
C PHE A 282 -2.23 25.97 -0.11
N TYR A 283 -1.73 25.39 -1.21
CA TYR A 283 -1.29 23.99 -1.21
C TYR A 283 0.03 23.77 -0.47
N CYS A 284 0.96 24.74 -0.46
CA CYS A 284 2.14 24.69 0.39
C CYS A 284 1.75 24.57 1.88
N ASN A 285 0.80 25.39 2.33
CA ASN A 285 0.29 25.30 3.70
C ASN A 285 -0.35 23.93 3.96
N LYS A 286 -1.16 23.40 3.03
CA LYS A 286 -1.78 22.08 3.18
C LYS A 286 -0.75 20.94 3.24
N VAL A 287 0.24 20.95 2.34
CA VAL A 287 1.31 19.95 2.31
C VAL A 287 2.18 20.04 3.56
N SER A 288 2.49 21.25 4.05
CA SER A 288 3.28 21.44 5.28
C SER A 288 2.64 20.81 6.53
N LEU A 289 1.30 20.68 6.56
CA LEU A 289 0.61 19.98 7.65
C LEU A 289 0.84 18.45 7.64
N ILE A 290 1.27 17.91 6.49
CA ILE A 290 1.56 16.48 6.27
C ILE A 290 3.08 16.23 6.37
N ASP A 291 3.87 17.05 5.68
CA ASP A 291 5.33 16.91 5.56
C ASP A 291 5.98 18.31 5.50
N ASN A 292 6.83 18.62 6.48
CA ASN A 292 7.54 19.90 6.58
C ASN A 292 8.77 19.98 5.67
N GLU A 293 9.22 18.86 5.08
CA GLU A 293 10.35 18.82 4.18
C GLU A 293 9.93 18.80 2.70
N TYR A 294 8.77 19.35 2.33
CA TYR A 294 8.24 19.34 0.95
C TYR A 294 8.96 20.26 -0.04
N ASP A 295 8.87 19.95 -1.34
CA ASP A 295 9.44 20.74 -2.44
C ASP A 295 8.38 21.68 -3.04
N GLU A 296 8.50 22.97 -2.74
CA GLU A 296 7.63 24.02 -3.26
C GLU A 296 7.58 24.04 -4.80
N SER A 297 8.70 23.76 -5.49
CA SER A 297 8.77 23.77 -6.95
C SER A 297 7.98 22.62 -7.57
N ALA A 298 7.87 21.49 -6.87
CA ALA A 298 7.02 20.37 -7.28
C ALA A 298 5.52 20.74 -7.22
N ILE A 299 5.11 21.51 -6.19
CA ILE A 299 3.74 22.04 -6.06
C ILE A 299 3.47 23.05 -7.19
N GLU A 300 4.41 23.96 -7.45
CA GLU A 300 4.30 24.92 -8.57
C GLU A 300 4.14 24.19 -9.90
N PHE A 301 4.97 23.17 -10.16
CA PHE A 301 4.88 22.37 -11.37
C PHE A 301 3.53 21.67 -11.50
N PHE A 302 3.05 21.03 -10.42
CA PHE A 302 1.75 20.34 -10.43
C PHE A 302 0.63 21.29 -10.85
N LEU A 303 0.60 22.51 -10.31
CA LEU A 303 -0.44 23.50 -10.63
C LEU A 303 -0.30 24.04 -12.06
N VAL A 304 0.92 24.26 -12.55
CA VAL A 304 1.16 24.74 -13.93
C VAL A 304 0.86 23.66 -14.97
N ASP A 305 1.17 22.39 -14.71
CA ASP A 305 0.76 21.27 -15.56
C ASP A 305 -0.77 21.16 -15.65
N ASN A 306 -1.47 21.26 -14.50
CA ASN A 306 -2.93 21.26 -14.47
C ASN A 306 -3.54 22.52 -15.11
N LEU A 307 -2.85 23.67 -15.08
CA LEU A 307 -3.25 24.88 -15.80
C LEU A 307 -3.28 24.64 -17.31
N LEU A 308 -2.25 23.98 -17.86
CA LEU A 308 -2.18 23.59 -19.26
C LEU A 308 -3.20 22.49 -19.61
N ARG A 309 -3.46 21.56 -18.70
CA ARG A 309 -4.51 20.53 -18.85
C ARG A 309 -5.93 21.04 -18.62
N CYS A 310 -6.09 22.33 -18.37
CA CYS A 310 -7.36 23.02 -18.16
C CYS A 310 -8.11 22.69 -16.86
N THR A 311 -7.50 21.99 -15.91
CA THR A 311 -8.08 21.66 -14.60
C THR A 311 -7.77 22.69 -13.51
N VAL A 312 -6.86 23.64 -13.75
CA VAL A 312 -6.67 24.86 -12.92
C VAL A 312 -7.06 26.06 -13.76
N PHE A 313 -7.99 26.92 -13.34
CA PHE A 313 -8.60 28.00 -14.15
C PHE A 313 -9.32 27.46 -15.39
N PRO A 314 -10.36 26.61 -15.26
CA PRO A 314 -11.06 25.98 -16.39
C PRO A 314 -11.49 26.98 -17.46
N ASN A 315 -11.68 26.49 -18.68
CA ASN A 315 -12.19 27.31 -19.78
C ASN A 315 -13.52 27.93 -19.37
N LYS A 316 -13.71 29.23 -19.62
CA LYS A 316 -15.04 29.82 -19.50
C LYS A 316 -15.85 29.39 -20.72
N GLU A 317 -17.11 29.02 -20.50
CA GLU A 317 -18.06 28.84 -21.60
C GLU A 317 -17.99 30.07 -22.52
N LYS A 318 -18.04 29.84 -23.83
CA LYS A 318 -18.21 30.92 -24.80
C LYS A 318 -19.53 31.63 -24.45
N ALA A 319 -19.43 32.84 -23.91
CA ALA A 319 -20.57 33.75 -23.77
C ALA A 319 -21.13 34.13 -25.15
#